data_AF-A0A9X4KH78-F1
#
_entry.id   AF-A0A9X4KH78-F1
#
_cell.length_a   1.000
_cell.length_b   1.000
_cell.length_c   1.000
_cell.angle_alpha   90.00
_cell.angle_beta   90.00
_cell.angle_gamma   90.00
#
_symmetry.space_group_name_H-M   'P 1'
#
loop_
_entity.id
_entity.type
_entity.pdbx_description
1 polymer ?
#
loop_
_entity_poly.entity_id
_entity_poly.type
_entity_poly.pdbx_seq_one_letter_code
_entity_poly.pdbx_strand_id
1 'polypeptide(L)' 'MIEYSTGQGEWTDWIVAETAFDARNSAKFETIFAQGNGYMGMRACTEESYPGQTRNGFVAGTFNRFDDSRWI' A
#
# COMPACT_ATOMS: atom_id res chain seq x y z
N MET A 1 9.51 -3.83 12.40
CA MET A 1 8.47 -4.72 13.00
C MET A 1 7.18 -3.91 13.08
N ILE A 2 6.00 -4.54 13.10
CA ILE A 2 4.74 -3.81 13.27
C ILE A 2 4.52 -3.51 14.76
N GLU A 3 4.11 -2.30 15.09
CA GLU A 3 3.80 -1.86 16.45
C GLU A 3 2.42 -1.18 16.48
N TYR A 4 1.72 -1.35 17.60
CA TYR A 4 0.34 -0.86 17.80
C TYR A 4 0.22 0.14 18.97
N SER A 5 1.23 0.16 19.86
CA SER A 5 1.27 1.00 21.06
C SER A 5 1.84 2.41 20.81
N THR A 6 2.05 2.79 19.55
CA THR A 6 2.69 4.07 19.19
C THR A 6 1.80 5.28 19.48
N GLY A 7 0.47 5.10 19.42
CA GLY A 7 -0.47 6.19 19.66
C GLY A 7 -0.53 6.63 21.13
N GLN A 8 -0.83 7.92 21.35
CA GLN A 8 -0.98 8.51 22.68
C GLN A 8 -2.32 9.23 22.80
N GLY A 9 -2.83 9.35 24.03
CA GLY A 9 -4.10 10.02 24.31
C GLY A 9 -5.27 9.29 23.62
N GLU A 10 -6.04 10.03 22.82
CA GLU A 10 -7.15 9.48 22.05
C GLU A 10 -6.73 8.45 20.97
N TRP A 11 -5.45 8.44 20.59
CA TRP A 11 -4.91 7.54 19.56
C TRP A 11 -4.31 6.25 20.12
N THR A 12 -4.39 6.03 21.43
CA THR A 12 -3.89 4.81 22.06
C THR A 12 -4.50 3.57 21.39
N ASP A 13 -3.65 2.64 20.93
CA ASP A 13 -4.01 1.43 20.19
C ASP A 13 -4.71 1.65 18.82
N TRP A 14 -4.72 2.88 18.30
CA TRP A 14 -5.31 3.22 17.00
C TRP A 14 -4.29 3.39 15.87
N ILE A 15 -3.00 3.47 16.20
CA ILE A 15 -1.93 3.68 15.23
C ILE A 15 -1.22 2.37 14.94
N VAL A 16 -1.11 2.02 13.66
CA VAL A 16 -0.26 0.93 13.18
C VAL A 16 1.03 1.55 12.66
N ALA A 17 2.18 1.17 13.22
CA ALA A 17 3.48 1.74 12.88
C ALA A 17 4.49 0.68 12.44
N GLU A 18 5.41 1.08 11.55
CA GLU A 18 6.66 0.36 11.31
C GLU A 18 7.75 1.00 12.18
N THR A 19 8.41 0.20 13.03
CA THR A 19 9.40 0.71 13.98
C THR A 19 10.75 1.09 13.35
N ALA A 20 11.05 0.54 12.18
CA ALA A 20 12.26 0.83 11.42
C ALA A 20 12.09 0.37 9.98
N PHE A 21 12.53 1.19 9.03
CA PHE A 21 12.49 0.87 7.61
C PHE A 21 13.44 -0.28 7.26
N ASP A 22 12.94 -1.26 6.52
CA ASP A 22 13.71 -2.33 5.90
C ASP A 22 13.16 -2.64 4.51
N ALA A 23 13.95 -2.37 3.47
CA ALA A 23 13.54 -2.53 2.07
C ALA A 23 13.06 -3.96 1.73
N ARG A 24 13.49 -4.98 2.49
CA ARG A 24 13.03 -6.36 2.31
C ARG A 24 11.55 -6.54 2.70
N ASN A 25 11.02 -5.65 3.54
CA ASN A 25 9.65 -5.66 4.01
C ASN A 25 8.73 -4.68 3.25
N SER A 26 9.24 -3.92 2.28
CA SER A 26 8.46 -2.87 1.60
C SER A 26 7.14 -3.40 1.03
N ALA A 27 7.15 -4.54 0.34
CA ALA A 27 5.92 -5.12 -0.23
C ALA A 27 4.85 -5.45 0.84
N LYS A 28 5.28 -5.84 2.06
CA LYS A 28 4.40 -6.13 3.19
C LYS A 28 3.79 -4.82 3.72
N PHE A 29 4.63 -3.83 4.03
CA PHE A 29 4.17 -2.56 4.61
C PHE A 29 3.36 -1.71 3.64
N GLU A 30 3.70 -1.73 2.34
CA GLU A 30 2.90 -1.13 1.27
C GLU A 30 1.44 -1.65 1.23
N THR A 31 1.25 -2.92 1.59
CA THR A 31 -0.07 -3.55 1.66
C THR A 31 -0.79 -3.18 2.96
N ILE A 32 -0.10 -3.30 4.10
CA ILE A 32 -0.67 -3.05 5.43
C ILE A 32 -1.09 -1.58 5.58
N PHE A 33 -0.28 -0.65 5.06
CA PHE A 33 -0.53 0.78 5.17
C PHE A 33 -1.29 1.38 3.98
N ALA A 34 -1.78 0.54 3.05
CA ALA A 34 -2.55 1.00 1.91
C ALA A 34 -3.75 1.85 2.34
N GLN A 35 -3.99 2.95 1.62
CA GLN A 35 -5.07 3.89 1.89
C GLN A 35 -6.13 3.79 0.81
N GLY A 36 -7.39 4.05 1.17
CA GLY A 36 -8.49 4.09 0.21
C GLY A 36 -9.75 4.69 0.79
N ASN A 37 -10.63 5.17 -0.09
CA ASN A 37 -11.88 5.84 0.27
C ASN A 37 -13.12 5.20 -0.39
N GLY A 38 -12.98 3.96 -0.88
CA GLY A 38 -14.03 3.24 -1.62
C GLY A 38 -14.12 3.60 -3.10
N TYR A 39 -13.77 4.84 -3.50
CA TYR A 39 -13.67 5.23 -4.91
C TYR A 39 -12.28 4.97 -5.48
N MET A 40 -11.23 5.23 -4.70
CA MET A 40 -9.85 5.00 -5.09
C MET A 40 -9.06 4.38 -3.94
N GLY A 41 -8.00 3.65 -4.28
CA GLY A 41 -7.08 3.05 -3.32
C GLY A 41 -5.65 3.06 -3.84
N MET A 42 -4.69 3.24 -2.94
CA MET A 42 -3.26 3.29 -3.25
C MET A 42 -2.47 2.49 -2.23
N ARG A 43 -1.48 1.73 -2.71
CA ARG A 43 -0.48 1.09 -1.84
C ARG A 43 0.42 2.15 -1.22
N ALA A 44 0.84 1.95 0.03
CA ALA A 44 1.75 2.88 0.72
C ALA A 44 3.21 2.67 0.31
N CYS A 45 3.50 2.78 -0.99
CA CYS A 45 4.88 2.77 -1.48
C CYS A 45 5.56 4.08 -1.11
N THR A 46 6.84 4.01 -0.75
CA THR A 46 7.67 5.19 -0.50
C THR A 46 7.72 6.06 -1.76
N GLU A 47 7.82 7.37 -1.59
CA GLU A 47 7.92 8.27 -2.74
C GLU A 47 9.17 7.96 -3.57
N GLU A 48 10.31 7.74 -2.89
CA GLU A 48 11.59 7.37 -3.49
C GLU A 48 11.58 5.95 -4.09
N SER A 49 12.35 5.76 -5.14
CA SER A 49 12.36 4.51 -5.91
C SER A 49 13.30 3.46 -5.32
N TYR A 50 12.80 2.25 -5.10
CA TYR A 50 13.58 1.10 -4.66
C TYR A 50 13.59 -0.05 -5.67
N PRO A 51 14.70 -0.81 -5.77
CA PRO A 51 14.76 -2.02 -6.60
C PRO A 51 13.68 -3.03 -6.19
N GLY A 52 12.90 -3.50 -7.17
CA GLY A 52 11.86 -4.52 -6.94
C GLY A 52 10.55 -4.01 -6.34
N GLN A 53 10.37 -2.70 -6.16
CA GLN A 53 9.10 -2.13 -5.70
C GLN A 53 7.97 -2.34 -6.72
N THR A 54 6.73 -2.51 -6.24
CA THR A 54 5.53 -2.53 -7.10
C THR A 54 4.59 -1.41 -6.70
N ARG A 55 4.51 -0.35 -7.52
CA ARG A 55 3.62 0.79 -7.28
C ARG A 55 2.27 0.56 -7.94
N ASN A 56 1.22 0.56 -7.13
CA ASN A 56 -0.14 0.44 -7.64
C ASN A 56 -1.08 1.47 -6.99
N GLY A 57 -1.88 2.11 -7.85
CA GLY A 57 -3.05 2.89 -7.49
C GLY A 57 -4.22 2.47 -8.37
N PHE A 58 -5.41 2.39 -7.78
CA PHE A 58 -6.60 1.88 -8.44
C PHE A 58 -7.76 2.86 -8.27
N VAL A 59 -8.51 3.04 -9.35
CA VAL A 59 -9.76 3.81 -9.36
C VAL A 59 -10.90 2.83 -9.64
N ALA A 60 -11.86 2.76 -8.74
CA ALA A 60 -13.03 1.90 -8.85
C ALA A 60 -13.78 2.20 -10.16
N GLY A 61 -14.18 1.15 -10.86
CA GLY A 61 -14.83 1.26 -12.18
C GLY A 61 -13.86 1.39 -13.35
N THR A 62 -12.55 1.52 -13.11
CA THR A 62 -11.53 1.55 -14.17
C THR A 62 -10.92 0.16 -14.35
N PHE A 63 -11.27 -0.51 -15.45
CA PHE A 63 -10.77 -1.84 -15.79
C PHE A 63 -10.21 -1.84 -17.21
N ASN A 64 -9.17 -2.62 -17.45
CA ASN A 64 -8.57 -2.77 -18.76
C ASN A 64 -8.59 -4.23 -19.19
N ARG A 65 -9.01 -4.50 -20.43
CA ARG A 65 -8.88 -5.83 -21.05
C ARG A 65 -7.66 -5.83 -21.95
N PHE A 66 -6.48 -5.90 -21.34
CA PHE A 66 -5.21 -5.77 -22.04
C PHE A 66 -4.89 -6.97 -22.96
N ASP A 67 -5.22 -8.19 -22.53
CA ASP A 67 -4.93 -9.43 -23.25
C ASP A 67 -6.21 -10.04 -23.85
N ASP A 68 -6.82 -9.34 -24.81
CA ASP A 68 -7.73 -9.97 -25.77
C ASP A 68 -6.93 -10.13 -27.06
N SER A 69 -6.03 -11.12 -27.09
CA SER A 69 -5.40 -11.61 -28.32
C SER A 69 -6.44 -12.35 -29.17
N ARG A 70 -7.47 -11.62 -29.63
CA ARG A 70 -8.37 -12.05 -30.70
C ARG A 70 -7.90 -11.43 -32.01
N TRP A 71 -6.94 -12.09 -32.62
CA TRP A 71 -6.68 -12.02 -34.06
C TRP A 71 -7.58 -13.04 -34.79
N ILE A 72 -8.90 -12.82 -34.72
CA ILE A 72 -9.86 -13.44 -35.64
C ILE A 72 -10.79 -12.36 -36.15
#